data_AF-V9G3C4-F1
#
_entry.id   AF-V9G3C4-F1
#
_cell.length_a   1.000
_cell.length_b   1.000
_cell.length_c   1.000
_cell.angle_alpha   90.00
_cell.angle_beta   90.00
_cell.angle_gamma   90.00
#
_symmetry.space_group_name_H-M   'P 1'
#
loop_
_entity.id
_entity.type
_entity.pdbx_description
1 polymer ?
#
loop_
_entity_poly.entity_id
_entity_poly.type
_entity_poly.pdbx_seq_one_letter_code
_entity_poly.pdbx_strand_id
1 'polypeptide(L)' 'MKFAGAGASVPITSFGNSLVHGALTELGRDGWIGVVTGIFEVTSAGISSAIIFSFLAALFVRPKG' A
#
# COMPACT_ATOMS: atom_id res chain seq x y z
N MET A 1 -23.62 2.83 -4.34
CA MET A 1 -22.58 3.83 -4.71
C MET A 1 -22.55 5.09 -3.83
N LYS A 2 -23.23 5.18 -2.67
CA LYS A 2 -23.37 6.47 -1.95
C LYS A 2 -22.44 6.68 -0.75
N PHE A 3 -21.81 5.64 -0.16
CA PHE A 3 -20.83 5.85 0.94
C PHE A 3 -19.74 4.75 1.10
N ALA A 4 -19.96 3.51 0.61
CA ALA A 4 -19.00 2.41 0.77
C ALA A 4 -18.14 2.09 -0.48
N GLY A 5 -18.48 2.65 -1.64
CA GLY A 5 -17.80 2.37 -2.91
C GLY A 5 -16.64 3.30 -3.25
N ALA A 6 -16.43 4.36 -2.46
CA ALA A 6 -15.41 5.36 -2.75
C ALA A 6 -13.99 4.79 -2.61
N GLY A 7 -13.73 3.92 -1.62
CA GLY A 7 -12.38 3.39 -1.36
C GLY A 7 -11.76 2.64 -2.55
N ALA A 8 -12.55 1.82 -3.26
CA ALA A 8 -12.08 1.10 -4.45
C ALA A 8 -11.88 2.01 -5.68
N SER A 9 -12.49 3.20 -5.67
CA SER A 9 -12.37 4.20 -6.74
C SER A 9 -11.41 5.34 -6.40
N VAL A 10 -10.93 5.44 -5.16
CA VAL A 10 -9.95 6.45 -4.73
C VAL A 10 -8.58 6.03 -5.26
N PRO A 11 -7.97 6.83 -6.15
CA PRO A 11 -6.65 6.52 -6.67
C PRO A 11 -5.61 6.58 -5.55
N ILE A 12 -4.79 5.52 -5.41
CA ILE A 12 -3.68 5.48 -4.45
C ILE A 12 -2.47 6.20 -5.06
N THR A 13 -2.59 7.51 -5.28
CA THR A 13 -1.62 8.31 -6.05
C THR A 13 -0.19 8.28 -5.49
N SER A 14 -0.03 8.17 -4.16
CA SER A 14 1.28 8.12 -3.50
C SER A 14 1.95 6.73 -3.53
N PHE A 15 1.21 5.68 -3.92
CA PHE A 15 1.72 4.31 -3.99
C PHE A 15 2.80 4.15 -5.06
N GLY A 16 2.54 4.66 -6.27
CA GLY A 16 3.50 4.63 -7.38
C GLY A 16 4.81 5.36 -7.08
N ASN A 17 4.73 6.52 -6.41
CA ASN A 17 5.92 7.26 -6.00
C ASN A 17 6.77 6.48 -4.98
N SER A 18 6.10 5.82 -4.02
CA SER A 18 6.77 5.01 -2.99
C SER A 18 7.44 3.76 -3.59
N LEU A 19 6.79 3.13 -4.58
CA LEU A 19 7.35 2.02 -5.36
C LEU A 19 8.64 2.41 -6.07
N VAL A 20 8.62 3.52 -6.81
CA VAL A 20 9.79 4.01 -7.56
C VAL A 20 10.90 4.48 -6.62
N HIS A 21 10.55 5.18 -5.54
CA HIS A 21 11.52 5.63 -4.56
C HIS A 21 12.21 4.46 -3.85
N GLY A 22 11.45 3.45 -3.41
CA GLY A 22 12.00 2.22 -2.82
C GLY A 22 12.87 1.44 -3.81
N ALA A 23 12.42 1.28 -5.05
CA ALA A 23 13.18 0.63 -6.12
C ALA A 23 14.53 1.31 -6.36
N LEU A 24 14.55 2.65 -6.45
CA LEU A 24 15.75 3.43 -6.76
C LEU A 24 16.74 3.49 -5.59
N THR A 25 16.23 3.65 -4.37
CA THR A 25 17.07 3.64 -3.15
C THR A 25 17.78 2.30 -3.02
N GLU A 26 17.06 1.20 -3.23
CA GLU A 26 17.61 -0.14 -3.06
C GLU A 26 18.44 -0.60 -4.26
N LEU A 27 18.18 -0.07 -5.48
CA LEU A 27 19.05 -0.21 -6.63
C LEU A 27 20.45 0.35 -6.37
N GLY A 28 20.53 1.50 -5.70
CA GLY A 28 21.80 2.12 -5.33
C GLY A 28 22.57 1.33 -4.27
N ARG A 29 21.87 0.51 -3.48
CA ARG A 29 22.43 -0.19 -2.31
C ARG A 29 22.80 -1.64 -2.61
N ASP A 30 21.89 -2.38 -3.23
CA ASP A 30 21.99 -3.83 -3.47
C ASP A 30 21.91 -4.19 -4.97
N GLY A 31 22.01 -3.18 -5.85
CA GLY A 31 21.97 -3.36 -7.30
C GLY A 31 20.61 -3.86 -7.81
N TRP A 32 20.61 -4.63 -8.89
CA TRP A 32 19.37 -5.10 -9.52
C TRP A 32 18.51 -6.02 -8.63
N ILE A 33 19.14 -6.72 -7.67
CA ILE A 33 18.42 -7.54 -6.68
C ILE A 33 17.68 -6.63 -5.70
N GLY A 34 18.31 -5.52 -5.30
CA GLY A 34 17.72 -4.48 -4.48
C GLY A 34 16.43 -3.92 -5.05
N VAL A 35 16.34 -3.71 -6.37
CA VAL A 35 15.10 -3.22 -7.00
C VAL A 35 13.89 -4.07 -6.65
N VAL A 36 14.04 -5.39 -6.75
CA VAL A 36 12.94 -6.32 -6.52
C VAL A 36 12.56 -6.31 -5.05
N THR A 37 13.54 -6.38 -4.14
CA THR A 37 13.29 -6.40 -2.70
C THR A 37 12.76 -5.05 -2.18
N GLY A 38 13.32 -3.93 -2.63
CA GLY A 38 12.95 -2.57 -2.22
C GLY A 38 11.54 -2.16 -2.66
N ILE A 39 11.10 -2.63 -3.83
CA ILE A 39 9.70 -2.47 -4.29
C ILE A 39 8.74 -3.13 -3.29
N PHE A 40 9.02 -4.36 -2.86
CA PHE A 40 8.15 -5.05 -1.92
C PHE A 40 8.27 -4.51 -0.50
N GLU A 41 9.45 -4.10 -0.07
CA GLU A 41 9.69 -3.62 1.30
C GLU A 41 8.93 -2.32 1.61
N VAL A 42 9.12 -1.28 0.78
CA VAL A 42 8.46 0.03 1.00
C VAL A 42 6.95 -0.07 0.77
N THR A 43 6.52 -0.90 -0.18
CA THR A 43 5.12 -1.06 -0.54
C THR A 43 4.34 -1.94 0.44
N SER A 44 5.01 -2.94 1.04
CA SER A 44 4.41 -3.84 2.02
C SER A 44 3.91 -3.11 3.26
N ALA A 45 4.62 -2.05 3.70
CA ALA A 45 4.19 -1.22 4.82
C ALA A 45 2.83 -0.54 4.53
N GLY A 46 2.61 -0.06 3.31
CA GLY A 46 1.35 0.54 2.88
C GLY A 46 0.20 -0.47 2.79
N ILE A 47 0.46 -1.66 2.27
CA ILE A 47 -0.56 -2.73 2.16
C ILE A 47 -0.92 -3.27 3.55
N SER A 48 0.08 -3.54 4.40
CA SER A 48 -0.14 -4.07 5.75
C SER A 48 -0.91 -3.08 6.62
N SER A 49 -0.56 -1.80 6.56
CA SER A 49 -1.32 -0.75 7.27
C SER A 49 -2.75 -0.66 6.76
N ALA A 50 -2.98 -0.69 5.44
CA ALA A 50 -4.33 -0.70 4.86
C ALA A 50 -5.17 -1.88 5.36
N ILE A 51 -4.59 -3.08 5.44
CA ILE A 51 -5.28 -4.28 5.95
C ILE A 51 -5.65 -4.10 7.43
N ILE A 52 -4.70 -3.68 8.26
CA ILE A 52 -4.91 -3.49 9.71
C ILE A 52 -6.00 -2.46 9.97
N PHE A 53 -5.92 -1.28 9.34
CA PHE A 53 -6.92 -0.23 9.53
C PHE A 53 -8.28 -0.62 8.96
N SER A 54 -8.32 -1.35 7.84
CA SER A 54 -9.58 -1.87 7.30
C SER A 54 -10.22 -2.88 8.25
N PHE A 55 -9.41 -3.74 8.87
CA PHE A 55 -9.88 -4.70 9.87
C PHE A 55 -10.40 -4.00 11.14
N LEU A 56 -9.66 -3.00 11.65
CA LEU A 56 -10.11 -2.20 12.79
C LEU A 56 -11.40 -1.45 12.48
N ALA A 57 -11.49 -0.79 11.32
CA ALA A 57 -12.71 -0.12 10.89
C ALA A 57 -13.90 -1.10 10.79
N ALA A 58 -13.66 -2.33 10.28
CA ALA A 58 -14.68 -3.36 10.23
C ALA A 58 -15.17 -3.80 11.63
N LEU A 59 -14.28 -3.88 12.62
CA LEU A 59 -14.67 -4.20 14.00
C LEU A 59 -15.63 -3.17 14.61
N PHE A 60 -15.37 -1.87 14.39
CA PHE A 60 -16.21 -0.80 14.96
C PHE A 60 -17.49 -0.54 14.18
N VAL A 61 -17.44 -0.68 12.85
CA VAL A 61 -18.56 -0.26 11.97
C VAL A 61 -19.54 -1.41 11.69
N ARG A 62 -19.24 -2.66 12.08
CA ARG A 62 -20.05 -3.86 11.77
C ARG A 62 -20.48 -3.86 10.29
N PRO A 63 -19.54 -3.88 9.34
CA PRO A 63 -19.84 -3.81 7.92
C PRO A 63 -20.78 -4.95 7.56
N LYS A 64 -21.97 -4.61 7.08
CA LYS A 64 -22.89 -5.57 6.48
C LYS A 64 -22.29 -5.93 5.13
N GLY A 65 -21.74 -7.14 5.04
CA GLY A 65 -21.20 -7.71 3.80
C GLY A 65 -22.23 -7.78 2.69
#